data_AF-A0A9D5K3C6-F1
#
_entry.id   AF-A0A9D5K3C6-F1
#
_cell.length_a   1.000
_cell.length_b   1.000
_cell.length_c   1.000
_cell.angle_alpha   90.00
_cell.angle_beta   90.00
_cell.angle_gamma   90.00
#
_symmetry.space_group_name_H-M   'P 1'
#
loop_
_entity.id
_entity.type
_entity.pdbx_description
1 polymer ?
#
loop_
_entity_poly.entity_id
_entity_poly.type
_entity_poly.pdbx_seq_one_letter_code
_entity_poly.pdbx_strand_id
1 'polypeptide(L)'
;MDLNVGNVKVRKDLGATVPVEIFRILRLHGFEPLFGKSSNAITMSCGRDLGLKIGSAIMIEHPTLESYVNNVVAFFAENNIGLVSLRPEGSEFIVQVDECVSCAGVTNIGKCICGFEGGIISGIFQAFFAGSFYVKEMKCWANGDTTCEFLVKDLKEM
;
A
#
# COMPACT_ATOMS: atom_id res chain seq x y z
N MET A 1 -10.74 -2.94 -12.61
CA MET A 1 -9.91 -3.99 -11.99
C MET A 1 -10.77 -5.25 -11.82
N ASP A 2 -10.47 -6.32 -12.54
CA ASP A 2 -11.27 -7.56 -12.48
C ASP A 2 -10.64 -8.55 -11.48
N LEU A 3 -10.83 -8.30 -10.18
CA LEU A 3 -10.44 -9.22 -9.11
C LEU A 3 -11.60 -10.12 -8.66
N ASN A 4 -12.75 -10.09 -9.36
CA ASN A 4 -14.02 -10.70 -8.96
C ASN A 4 -14.19 -10.84 -7.43
N VAL A 5 -14.33 -9.71 -6.74
CA VAL A 5 -14.54 -9.65 -5.29
C VAL A 5 -16.03 -9.78 -4.90
N GLY A 6 -16.88 -10.17 -5.86
CA GLY A 6 -18.33 -10.24 -5.70
C GLY A 6 -19.02 -8.87 -5.62
N ASN A 7 -20.35 -8.87 -5.69
CA ASN A 7 -21.17 -7.67 -5.57
C ASN A 7 -21.50 -7.40 -4.09
N VAL A 8 -20.79 -6.47 -3.45
CA VAL A 8 -21.01 -6.11 -2.03
C VAL A 8 -22.41 -5.56 -1.73
N LYS A 9 -23.16 -5.08 -2.74
CA LYS A 9 -24.54 -4.59 -2.56
C LYS A 9 -25.51 -5.68 -2.09
N VAL A 10 -25.12 -6.95 -2.13
CA VAL A 10 -25.92 -8.05 -1.55
C VAL A 10 -25.94 -8.03 -0.02
N ARG A 11 -24.96 -7.40 0.64
CA ARG A 11 -24.90 -7.21 2.11
C ARG A 11 -25.78 -6.04 2.53
N LYS A 12 -27.10 -6.21 2.43
CA LYS A 12 -28.08 -5.12 2.62
C LYS A 12 -27.99 -4.45 4.00
N ASP A 13 -27.78 -5.22 5.06
CA ASP A 13 -27.79 -4.70 6.44
C ASP A 13 -26.41 -4.25 6.92
N LEU A 14 -25.35 -4.94 6.47
CA LEU A 14 -23.97 -4.74 6.97
C LEU A 14 -23.10 -3.91 6.02
N GLY A 15 -23.54 -3.70 4.77
CA GLY A 15 -22.84 -2.89 3.78
C GLY A 15 -21.48 -3.46 3.33
N ALA A 16 -20.66 -2.57 2.78
CA ALA A 16 -19.38 -2.90 2.16
C ALA A 16 -18.19 -2.88 3.13
N THR A 17 -18.38 -2.44 4.37
CA THR A 17 -17.29 -2.21 5.32
C THR A 17 -17.10 -3.39 6.28
N VAL A 18 -15.89 -3.47 6.82
CA VAL A 18 -15.52 -4.32 7.95
C VAL A 18 -14.66 -3.48 8.90
N PRO A 19 -14.69 -3.71 10.22
CA PRO A 19 -13.77 -3.06 11.14
C PRO A 19 -12.31 -3.33 10.77
N VAL A 20 -11.45 -2.32 10.87
CA VAL A 20 -10.03 -2.42 10.51
C VAL A 20 -9.29 -3.48 11.34
N GLU A 21 -9.76 -3.72 12.56
CA GLU A 21 -9.27 -4.73 13.48
C GLU A 21 -9.42 -6.13 12.88
N ILE A 22 -10.53 -6.42 12.18
CA ILE A 22 -10.75 -7.72 11.54
C ILE A 22 -9.76 -7.93 10.39
N PHE A 23 -9.53 -6.89 9.58
CA PHE A 23 -8.50 -6.92 8.54
C PHE A 23 -7.11 -7.17 9.15
N ARG A 24 -6.76 -6.47 10.23
CA ARG A 24 -5.47 -6.62 10.92
C ARG A 24 -5.32 -8.00 11.55
N ILE A 25 -6.37 -8.58 12.14
CA ILE A 25 -6.33 -9.94 12.66
C ILE A 25 -5.99 -10.93 11.54
N LEU A 26 -6.67 -10.84 10.40
CA LEU A 26 -6.37 -11.70 9.26
C LEU A 26 -4.94 -11.48 8.73
N ARG A 27 -4.54 -10.22 8.50
CA ARG A 27 -3.26 -9.86 7.88
C ARG A 27 -2.06 -10.08 8.79
N LEU A 28 -2.15 -9.71 10.07
CA LEU A 28 -1.02 -9.74 11.00
C LEU A 28 -0.94 -11.07 11.74
N HIS A 29 -2.07 -11.64 12.15
CA HIS A 29 -2.10 -12.87 12.95
C HIS A 29 -2.50 -14.11 12.14
N GLY A 30 -3.29 -13.96 11.08
CA GLY A 30 -3.66 -15.08 10.20
C GLY A 30 -2.52 -15.53 9.28
N PHE A 31 -1.70 -14.59 8.80
CA PHE A 31 -0.62 -14.88 7.85
C PHE A 31 0.70 -15.28 8.53
N GLU A 32 0.96 -14.80 9.75
CA GLU A 32 2.21 -15.10 10.48
C GLU A 32 2.42 -16.62 10.70
N PRO A 33 1.41 -17.43 11.09
CA PRO A 33 1.56 -18.89 11.18
C PRO A 33 1.80 -19.58 9.85
N LEU A 34 1.31 -19.03 8.74
CA LEU A 34 1.41 -19.64 7.41
C LEU A 34 2.77 -19.38 6.75
N PHE A 35 3.31 -18.18 6.98
CA PHE A 35 4.48 -17.68 6.24
C PHE A 35 5.69 -17.38 7.14
N GLY A 36 5.50 -17.41 8.46
CA GLY A 36 6.54 -17.13 9.44
C GLY A 36 7.21 -15.77 9.19
N LYS A 37 8.54 -15.75 9.31
CA LYS A 37 9.35 -14.53 9.11
C LYS A 37 9.24 -13.94 7.71
N SER A 38 8.80 -14.70 6.72
CA SER A 38 8.64 -14.25 5.34
C SER A 38 7.30 -13.56 5.07
N SER A 39 6.40 -13.51 6.05
CA SER A 39 5.05 -12.93 5.89
C SER A 39 5.08 -11.53 5.31
N ASN A 40 5.97 -10.65 5.78
CA ASN A 40 6.05 -9.28 5.28
C ASN A 40 6.49 -9.22 3.79
N ALA A 41 7.49 -10.02 3.41
CA ALA A 41 7.99 -10.08 2.03
C ALA A 41 6.96 -10.68 1.06
N ILE A 42 6.24 -11.73 1.49
CA ILE A 42 5.15 -12.33 0.70
C ILE A 42 4.02 -11.32 0.50
N THR A 43 3.61 -10.65 1.58
CA THR A 43 2.55 -9.64 1.49
C THR A 43 2.97 -8.46 0.61
N MET A 44 4.27 -8.09 0.61
CA MET A 44 4.82 -7.11 -0.32
C MET A 44 4.75 -7.56 -1.78
N SER A 45 5.05 -8.83 -2.07
CA SER A 45 4.89 -9.38 -3.42
C SER A 45 3.43 -9.33 -3.87
N CYS A 46 2.49 -9.76 -3.01
CA CYS A 46 1.06 -9.66 -3.30
C CYS A 46 0.62 -8.20 -3.53
N GLY A 47 1.13 -7.28 -2.69
CA GLY A 47 0.88 -5.85 -2.82
C GLY A 47 1.38 -5.32 -4.17
N ARG A 48 2.56 -5.74 -4.64
CA ARG A 48 3.12 -5.31 -5.94
C ARG A 48 2.23 -5.71 -7.11
N ASP A 49 1.82 -6.97 -7.17
CA ASP A 49 0.96 -7.47 -8.25
C ASP A 49 -0.39 -6.75 -8.26
N LEU A 50 -0.95 -6.51 -7.07
CA LEU A 50 -2.17 -5.74 -6.91
C LEU A 50 -1.98 -4.27 -7.32
N GLY A 51 -0.89 -3.65 -6.86
CA GLY A 51 -0.51 -2.27 -7.15
C GLY A 51 -0.34 -2.01 -8.63
N LEU A 52 0.23 -2.95 -9.39
CA LEU A 52 0.35 -2.84 -10.84
C LEU A 52 -1.03 -2.78 -11.51
N LYS A 53 -1.96 -3.66 -11.10
CA LYS A 53 -3.33 -3.70 -11.62
C LYS A 53 -4.12 -2.45 -11.25
N ILE A 54 -4.00 -1.99 -10.00
CA ILE A 54 -4.61 -0.73 -9.53
C ILE A 54 -4.05 0.42 -10.34
N GLY A 55 -2.72 0.51 -10.41
CA GLY A 55 -2.00 1.59 -11.06
C GLY A 55 -2.35 1.73 -12.54
N SER A 56 -2.52 0.63 -13.26
CA SER A 56 -3.02 0.66 -14.64
C SER A 56 -4.50 1.02 -14.73
N ALA A 57 -5.33 0.61 -13.76
CA ALA A 57 -6.78 0.88 -13.78
C ALA A 57 -7.15 2.33 -13.45
N ILE A 58 -6.32 3.02 -12.67
CA ILE A 58 -6.51 4.45 -12.30
C ILE A 58 -5.78 5.41 -13.26
N MET A 59 -5.14 4.86 -14.30
CA MET A 59 -4.43 5.65 -15.30
C MET A 59 -5.43 6.32 -16.25
N ILE A 60 -5.27 7.63 -16.43
CA ILE A 60 -6.02 8.41 -17.44
C ILE A 60 -5.26 8.44 -18.76
N GLU A 61 -5.91 8.86 -19.84
CA GLU A 61 -5.23 9.08 -21.13
C GLU A 61 -4.20 10.21 -20.99
N HIS A 62 -2.93 9.94 -21.36
CA HIS A 62 -1.79 10.86 -21.24
C HIS A 62 -1.62 11.51 -19.85
N PRO A 63 -1.35 10.72 -18.78
CA PRO A 63 -1.29 11.24 -17.43
C PRO A 63 -0.02 12.08 -17.19
N THR A 64 -0.17 13.21 -16.49
CA THR A 64 0.96 13.85 -15.80
C THR A 64 1.22 13.14 -14.48
N LEU A 65 2.45 13.24 -13.93
CA LEU A 65 2.76 12.69 -12.61
C LEU A 65 1.81 13.24 -11.54
N GLU A 66 1.53 14.55 -11.55
CA GLU A 66 0.60 15.18 -10.61
C GLU A 66 -0.81 14.58 -10.69
N SER A 67 -1.39 14.50 -11.90
CA SER A 67 -2.71 13.91 -12.08
C SER A 67 -2.78 12.45 -11.64
N TYR A 68 -1.71 11.69 -11.87
CA TYR A 68 -1.65 10.29 -11.49
C TYR A 68 -1.53 10.13 -9.98
N VAL A 69 -0.68 10.94 -9.33
CA VAL A 69 -0.55 10.97 -7.87
C VAL A 69 -1.89 11.34 -7.21
N ASN A 70 -2.63 12.30 -7.75
CA ASN A 70 -3.96 12.65 -7.24
C ASN A 70 -4.93 11.46 -7.28
N ASN A 71 -4.92 10.66 -8.37
CA ASN A 71 -5.72 9.44 -8.46
C ASN A 71 -5.29 8.37 -7.45
N VAL A 72 -3.98 8.23 -7.19
CA VAL A 72 -3.46 7.32 -6.17
C VAL A 72 -3.90 7.74 -4.76
N VAL A 73 -3.79 9.04 -4.44
CA VAL A 73 -4.22 9.60 -3.16
C VAL A 73 -5.72 9.37 -2.95
N ALA A 74 -6.54 9.67 -3.96
CA ALA A 74 -7.98 9.43 -3.91
C ALA A 74 -8.29 7.94 -3.71
N PHE A 75 -7.64 7.05 -4.48
CA PHE A 75 -7.84 5.61 -4.36
C PHE A 75 -7.55 5.09 -2.94
N PHE A 76 -6.43 5.50 -2.34
CA PHE A 76 -6.06 5.07 -0.99
C PHE A 76 -7.07 5.57 0.06
N ALA A 77 -7.50 6.83 -0.05
CA ALA A 77 -8.47 7.42 0.88
C ALA A 77 -9.87 6.78 0.74
N GLU A 78 -10.40 6.67 -0.48
CA GLU A 78 -11.71 6.10 -0.76
C GLU A 78 -11.83 4.62 -0.35
N ASN A 79 -10.71 3.89 -0.38
CA ASN A 79 -10.65 2.49 0.03
C ASN A 79 -10.18 2.29 1.48
N ASN A 80 -10.05 3.36 2.28
CA ASN A 80 -9.63 3.33 3.68
C ASN A 80 -8.28 2.60 3.90
N ILE A 81 -7.34 2.75 2.97
CA ILE A 81 -6.00 2.14 3.05
C ILE A 81 -5.05 3.05 3.86
N GLY A 82 -5.21 4.36 3.69
CA GLY A 82 -4.43 5.39 4.38
C GLY A 82 -4.51 6.73 3.65
N LEU A 83 -3.96 7.77 4.26
CA LEU A 83 -3.84 9.10 3.69
C LEU A 83 -2.45 9.26 3.10
N VAL A 84 -2.37 9.38 1.78
CA VAL A 84 -1.09 9.37 1.06
C VAL A 84 -0.62 10.78 0.77
N SER A 85 0.67 11.01 0.94
CA SER A 85 1.38 12.15 0.34
C SER A 85 2.68 11.69 -0.30
N LEU A 86 3.10 12.40 -1.35
CA LEU A 86 4.31 12.09 -2.10
C LEU A 86 5.17 13.34 -2.20
N ARG A 87 6.48 13.17 -1.97
CA ARG A 87 7.48 14.23 -2.17
C ARG A 87 8.71 13.69 -2.89
N PRO A 88 9.32 14.46 -3.80
CA PRO A 88 10.62 14.12 -4.36
C PRO A 88 11.72 14.28 -3.32
N GLU A 89 12.73 13.42 -3.38
CA GLU A 89 13.91 13.40 -2.51
C GLU A 89 15.13 13.07 -3.39
N GLY A 90 15.73 14.10 -4.02
CA GLY A 90 16.76 13.88 -5.04
C GLY A 90 16.20 13.22 -6.30
N SER A 91 16.78 12.08 -6.72
CA SER A 91 16.22 11.23 -7.79
C SER A 91 15.25 10.17 -7.27
N GLU A 92 14.95 10.19 -5.97
CA GLU A 92 14.10 9.23 -5.27
C GLU A 92 12.76 9.90 -4.91
N PHE A 93 11.82 9.09 -4.43
CA PHE A 93 10.55 9.58 -3.90
C PHE A 93 10.36 9.08 -2.48
N ILE A 94 9.80 9.94 -1.62
CA ILE A 94 9.22 9.52 -0.35
C ILE A 94 7.71 9.53 -0.46
N VAL A 95 7.11 8.38 -0.16
CA VAL A 95 5.67 8.23 -0.02
C VAL A 95 5.36 8.07 1.46
N GLN A 96 4.59 9.01 2.02
CA GLN A 96 4.07 8.91 3.38
C GLN A 96 2.64 8.37 3.33
N VAL A 97 2.32 7.51 4.29
CA VAL A 97 0.98 6.93 4.47
C VAL A 97 0.56 7.11 5.93
N ASP A 98 -0.17 8.18 6.19
CA ASP A 98 -0.82 8.40 7.48
C ASP A 98 -2.06 7.52 7.60
N GLU A 99 -2.49 7.24 8.83
CA GLU A 99 -3.62 6.34 9.11
C GLU A 99 -3.54 4.98 8.40
N CYS A 100 -2.29 4.50 8.20
CA CYS A 100 -1.90 3.12 7.97
C CYS A 100 -2.95 2.06 8.29
N VAL A 101 -3.74 1.54 7.33
CA VAL A 101 -4.69 0.44 7.58
C VAL A 101 -4.04 -0.74 8.30
N SER A 102 -2.73 -0.92 8.10
CA SER A 102 -1.93 -1.99 8.68
C SER A 102 -1.23 -1.64 9.98
N CYS A 103 -0.74 -0.40 10.14
CA CYS A 103 0.15 0.00 11.24
C CYS A 103 -0.47 0.99 12.24
N ALA A 104 -1.37 1.87 11.82
CA ALA A 104 -1.77 3.03 12.63
C ALA A 104 -2.45 2.63 13.95
N GLY A 105 -1.89 3.05 15.08
CA GLY A 105 -2.38 2.69 16.41
C GLY A 105 -1.95 1.29 16.91
N VAL A 106 -1.15 0.54 16.14
CA VAL A 106 -0.51 -0.69 16.63
C VAL A 106 0.55 -0.30 17.66
N THR A 107 0.62 -1.03 18.78
CA THR A 107 1.66 -0.84 19.80
C THR A 107 3.04 -0.96 19.18
N ASN A 108 4.02 -0.23 19.71
CA ASN A 108 5.40 -0.37 19.25
C ASN A 108 5.91 -1.81 19.50
N ILE A 109 6.16 -2.53 18.41
CA ILE A 109 6.70 -3.89 18.38
C ILE A 109 8.13 -3.93 17.80
N GLY A 110 8.73 -2.77 17.53
CA GLY A 110 10.11 -2.63 17.07
C GLY A 110 10.37 -3.18 15.66
N LYS A 111 9.34 -3.25 14.80
CA LYS A 111 9.49 -3.69 13.41
C LYS A 111 8.51 -3.00 12.45
N CYS A 112 8.96 -2.83 11.22
CA CYS A 112 8.15 -2.39 10.08
C CYS A 112 7.27 -3.55 9.56
N ILE A 113 5.98 -3.30 9.33
CA ILE A 113 4.98 -4.33 8.99
C ILE A 113 4.05 -3.94 7.83
N CYS A 114 4.31 -2.83 7.15
CA CYS A 114 3.47 -2.34 6.05
C CYS A 114 3.99 -2.81 4.68
N GLY A 115 4.46 -4.06 4.62
CA GLY A 115 4.91 -4.67 3.38
C GLY A 115 3.83 -4.68 2.30
N PHE A 116 2.56 -4.92 2.67
CA PHE A 116 1.44 -4.88 1.72
C PHE A 116 1.33 -3.51 1.02
N GLU A 117 1.30 -2.43 1.80
CA GLU A 117 1.16 -1.06 1.30
C GLU A 117 2.40 -0.65 0.50
N GLY A 118 3.61 -0.97 0.99
CA GLY A 118 4.86 -0.78 0.24
C GLY A 118 4.88 -1.55 -1.08
N GLY A 119 4.29 -2.74 -1.11
CA GLY A 119 4.04 -3.51 -2.33
C GLY A 119 3.11 -2.77 -3.29
N ILE A 120 1.95 -2.32 -2.83
CA ILE A 120 1.00 -1.55 -3.64
C ILE A 120 1.68 -0.33 -4.26
N ILE A 121 2.43 0.42 -3.45
CA ILE A 121 3.22 1.58 -3.92
C ILE A 121 4.21 1.16 -5.01
N SER A 122 4.97 0.08 -4.81
CA SER A 122 5.92 -0.47 -5.81
C SER A 122 5.23 -0.76 -7.14
N GLY A 123 4.08 -1.43 -7.12
CA GLY A 123 3.32 -1.75 -8.32
C GLY A 123 2.73 -0.52 -9.03
N ILE A 124 2.25 0.47 -8.27
CA ILE A 124 1.73 1.74 -8.81
C ILE A 124 2.83 2.52 -9.53
N PHE A 125 4.02 2.63 -8.94
CA PHE A 125 5.16 3.28 -9.60
C PHE A 125 5.58 2.54 -10.87
N GLN A 126 5.63 1.20 -10.82
CA GLN A 126 5.89 0.38 -11.99
C GLN A 126 4.86 0.63 -13.11
N ALA A 127 3.58 0.76 -12.78
CA ALA A 127 2.53 1.05 -13.75
C ALA A 127 2.74 2.40 -14.45
N PHE A 128 3.08 3.44 -13.69
CA PHE A 128 3.25 4.80 -14.21
C PHE A 128 4.52 4.98 -15.05
N PHE A 129 5.66 4.52 -14.53
CA PHE A 129 6.97 4.76 -15.15
C PHE A 129 7.41 3.64 -16.11
N ALA A 130 6.65 2.54 -16.20
CA ALA A 130 7.01 1.34 -16.95
C ALA A 130 8.42 0.81 -16.59
N GLY A 131 8.82 0.96 -15.33
CA GLY A 131 10.14 0.64 -14.79
C GLY A 131 10.08 -0.32 -13.60
N SER A 132 11.24 -0.73 -13.10
CA SER A 132 11.30 -1.57 -11.89
C SER A 132 11.71 -0.70 -10.72
N PHE A 133 10.90 -0.68 -9.66
CA PHE A 133 11.11 0.18 -8.50
C PHE A 133 11.38 -0.64 -7.25
N TYR A 134 12.44 -0.25 -6.53
CA TYR A 134 12.69 -0.70 -5.18
C TYR A 134 11.91 0.17 -4.20
N VAL A 135 11.23 -0.48 -3.25
CA VAL A 135 10.50 0.20 -2.17
C VAL A 135 10.99 -0.32 -0.83
N LYS A 136 11.31 0.60 0.08
CA LYS A 136 11.73 0.27 1.45
C LYS A 136 10.91 1.08 2.45
N GLU A 137 10.29 0.39 3.40
CA GLU A 137 9.64 1.03 4.54
C GLU A 137 10.72 1.55 5.51
N MET A 138 10.79 2.87 5.65
CA MET A 138 11.80 3.58 6.45
C MET A 138 11.27 3.95 7.84
N LYS A 139 9.98 4.30 7.93
CA LYS A 139 9.27 4.56 9.18
C LYS A 139 8.01 3.73 9.23
N CYS A 140 7.63 3.31 10.43
CA CYS A 140 6.41 2.54 10.65
C CYS A 140 5.82 2.86 12.02
N TRP A 141 4.50 3.02 12.10
CA TRP A 141 3.84 3.19 13.39
C TRP A 141 4.13 2.03 14.36
N ALA A 142 4.15 0.80 13.84
CA ALA A 142 4.48 -0.39 14.61
C ALA A 142 5.96 -0.45 15.05
N ASN A 143 6.82 0.41 14.50
CA ASN A 143 8.21 0.59 14.88
C ASN A 143 8.43 1.79 15.82
N GLY A 144 7.36 2.42 16.30
CA GLY A 144 7.42 3.56 17.23
C GLY A 144 7.34 4.94 16.56
N ASP A 145 7.11 5.00 15.25
CA ASP A 145 6.80 6.25 14.55
C ASP A 145 5.31 6.62 14.69
N THR A 146 4.90 7.76 14.13
CA THR A 146 3.49 8.20 14.05
C THR A 146 2.93 8.16 12.63
N THR A 147 3.70 7.63 11.68
CA THR A 147 3.31 7.48 10.28
C THR A 147 4.16 6.39 9.64
N CYS A 148 3.74 5.92 8.46
CA CYS A 148 4.47 4.95 7.67
C CYS A 148 5.13 5.71 6.48
N GLU A 149 6.47 5.66 6.32
CA GLU A 149 7.20 6.31 5.21
C GLU A 149 7.91 5.26 4.36
N PHE A 150 7.78 5.38 3.04
CA PHE A 150 8.35 4.48 2.05
C PHE A 150 9.30 5.25 1.13
N LEU A 151 10.54 4.79 1.07
CA LEU A 151 11.52 5.24 0.10
C LEU A 151 11.33 4.45 -1.20
N VAL A 152 11.18 5.16 -2.31
CA VAL A 152 10.97 4.58 -3.64
C VAL A 152 12.11 5.00 -4.56
N LYS A 153 12.79 4.02 -5.17
CA LYS A 153 13.95 4.22 -6.05
C LYS A 153 13.78 3.47 -7.36
N ASP A 154 14.14 4.10 -8.48
CA ASP A 154 14.25 3.38 -9.76
C ASP A 154 15.46 2.44 -9.71
N LEU A 155 15.27 1.17 -10.03
CA LEU A 155 16.36 0.19 -10.08
C LEU A 155 17.34 0.44 -11.24
N LYS A 156 16.98 1.25 -12.23
CA LYS A 156 17.91 1.62 -13.32
C LYS A 156 19.02 2.57 -12.84
N GLU A 157 18.82 3.25 -11.72
CA GLU A 157 19.79 4.19 -11.13
C GLU A 157 20.63 3.56 -10.00
N MET A 158 20.50 2.25 -9.79
CA MET A 158 21.28 1.46 -8.82
C MET A 158 22.43 0.71 -9.50
#